data_AF-A0AA42T5M7-F1
#
_entry.id   AF-A0AA42T5M7-F1
#
_cell.length_a   1.000
_cell.length_b   1.000
_cell.length_c   1.000
_cell.angle_alpha   90.00
_cell.angle_beta   90.00
_cell.angle_gamma   90.00
#
_symmetry.space_group_name_H-M   'P 1'
#
loop_
_entity.id
_entity.type
_entity.pdbx_description
1 polymer ?
#
loop_
_entity_poly.entity_id
_entity_poly.type
_entity_poly.pdbx_seq_one_letter_code
_entity_poly.pdbx_strand_id
1 'polypeptide(L)' 'MDQYHIMLALLIVGFLLLGFGFNYREHEWGVRLMSAGIVVTLAPIAFRLYLALQVPG' A
#
# COMPACT_ATOMS: atom_id res chain seq x y z
N MET A 1 -10.31 -15.77 1.69
CA MET A 1 -10.13 -14.69 2.68
C MET A 1 -11.00 -13.52 2.26
N ASP A 2 -11.75 -12.92 3.19
CA ASP A 2 -12.61 -11.76 2.92
C ASP A 2 -11.85 -10.56 2.35
N GLN A 3 -12.52 -9.76 1.50
CA GLN A 3 -11.95 -8.57 0.88
C GLN A 3 -11.38 -7.59 1.92
N TYR A 4 -12.06 -7.44 3.06
CA TYR A 4 -11.60 -6.59 4.16
C TYR A 4 -10.28 -7.06 4.77
N HIS A 5 -10.08 -8.38 4.89
CA HIS A 5 -8.84 -8.95 5.42
C HIS A 5 -7.67 -8.70 4.45
N ILE A 6 -7.90 -8.80 3.14
CA ILE A 6 -6.88 -8.53 2.12
C ILE A 6 -6.49 -7.05 2.13
N MET A 7 -7.47 -6.13 2.21
CA MET A 7 -7.20 -4.69 2.28
C MET A 7 -6.43 -4.33 3.55
N LEU A 8 -6.80 -4.92 4.70
CA LEU A 8 -6.10 -4.71 5.96
C LEU A 8 -4.65 -5.23 5.89
N ALA A 9 -4.44 -6.42 5.32
CA ALA A 9 -3.12 -6.98 5.14
C ALA A 9 -2.24 -6.09 4.24
N LEU A 10 -2.78 -5.58 3.13
CA LEU A 10 -2.08 -4.63 2.26
C LEU A 10 -1.69 -3.36 3.02
N LEU A 11 -2.59 -2.79 3.81
CA LEU A 11 -2.28 -1.61 4.62
C LEU A 11 -1.15 -1.90 5.62
N ILE A 12 -1.24 -2.98 6.39
CA ILE A 12 -0.22 -3.37 7.37
C ILE A 12 1.13 -3.56 6.68
N VAL A 13 1.17 -4.31 5.58
CA VAL A 13 2.40 -4.54 4.82
C VAL A 13 2.96 -3.23 4.26
N GLY A 14 2.10 -2.35 3.73
CA GLY A 14 2.49 -1.03 3.24
C GLY A 14 3.13 -0.16 4.33
N PHE A 15 2.54 -0.12 5.52
CA PHE A 15 3.10 0.60 6.67
C PHE A 15 4.42 -0.01 7.16
N LEU A 16 4.55 -1.34 7.17
CA LEU A 16 5.81 -2.00 7.52
C LEU A 16 6.91 -1.69 6.50
N LEU A 17 6.61 -1.68 5.21
CA LEU A 17 7.53 -1.27 4.15
C LEU A 17 7.98 0.18 4.30
N LEU A 18 7.05 1.09 4.65
CA LEU A 18 7.35 2.48 4.95
C LEU A 18 8.27 2.61 6.16
N GLY A 19 7.95 1.94 7.28
CA GLY A 19 8.75 1.98 8.50
C GLY A 19 10.14 1.38 8.31
N PHE A 20 10.23 0.23 7.64
CA PHE A 20 11.51 -0.41 7.33
C PHE A 20 12.33 0.42 6.35
N GLY A 21 11.71 0.92 5.28
CA GLY A 21 12.37 1.81 4.33
C GLY A 21 12.89 3.10 4.97
N PHE A 22 12.13 3.66 5.91
CA PHE A 22 12.54 4.84 6.67
C PHE A 22 13.73 4.54 7.59
N ASN A 23 13.74 3.39 8.26
CA ASN A 23 14.86 2.97 9.12
C ASN A 23 16.18 2.82 8.34
N TYR A 24 16.11 2.43 7.06
CA TYR A 24 17.28 2.28 6.19
C TYR A 24 17.37 3.38 5.12
N ARG A 25 16.77 4.56 5.36
CA ARG A 25 16.71 5.65 4.38
C ARG A 25 18.08 6.13 3.91
N GLU A 26 19.11 5.97 4.74
CA GLU A 26 20.50 6.30 4.41
C GLU A 26 21.10 5.38 3.35
N HIS A 27 20.55 4.19 3.16
CA HIS A 27 20.83 3.32 2.02
C HIS A 27 19.86 3.63 0.88
N GLU A 28 20.36 3.63 -0.36
CA GLU A 28 19.56 3.83 -1.57
C GLU A 28 18.35 2.90 -1.65
N TRP A 29 18.44 1.73 -1.01
CA TRP A 29 17.41 0.69 -1.02
C TRP A 29 16.26 1.04 -0.08
N GLY A 30 16.52 1.80 0.99
CA GLY A 30 15.49 2.27 1.93
C GLY A 30 14.50 3.21 1.27
N VAL A 31 14.97 4.14 0.43
CA VAL A 31 14.11 5.04 -0.35
C VAL A 31 13.22 4.27 -1.33
N ARG A 32 13.76 3.23 -1.98
CA ARG A 32 12.98 2.34 -2.87
C ARG A 32 11.95 1.50 -2.11
N LEU A 33 12.28 1.08 -0.89
CA LEU A 33 11.35 0.40 0.02
C LEU A 33 10.22 1.32 0.47
N MET A 34 10.54 2.59 0.77
CA MET A 34 9.52 3.58 1.10
C MET A 34 8.57 3.80 -0.09
N SER A 35 9.09 3.97 -1.32
CA SER A 35 8.23 4.17 -2.49
C SER A 35 7.34 2.96 -2.76
N ALA A 36 7.86 1.73 -2.59
CA ALA A 36 7.06 0.52 -2.65
C ALA A 36 5.94 0.51 -1.58
N GLY A 37 6.24 0.91 -0.35
CA GLY A 37 5.26 1.05 0.73
C GLY A 37 4.14 2.06 0.40
N ILE A 38 4.48 3.19 -0.23
CA ILE A 38 3.48 4.16 -0.71
C ILE A 38 2.56 3.51 -1.75
N VAL A 39 3.11 2.81 -2.75
CA VAL A 39 2.30 2.14 -3.79
C VAL A 39 1.36 1.11 -3.17
N VAL A 40 1.85 0.32 -2.20
CA VAL A 40 1.07 -0.71 -1.52
C VAL A 40 -0.07 -0.10 -0.69
N THR A 41 0.17 1.01 0.02
CA THR A 41 -0.88 1.70 0.80
C THR A 41 -1.93 2.37 -0.09
N LEU A 42 -1.56 2.80 -1.30
CA LEU A 42 -2.49 3.39 -2.28
C LEU A 42 -3.31 2.34 -3.05
N ALA A 43 -2.82 1.10 -3.19
CA ALA A 43 -3.51 0.06 -3.95
C ALA A 43 -4.97 -0.22 -3.50
N PRO A 44 -5.30 -0.32 -2.19
CA PRO A 44 -6.68 -0.45 -1.73
C PRO A 44 -7.58 0.73 -2.12
N ILE A 45 -7.03 1.95 -2.12
CA ILE A 45 -7.76 3.17 -2.50
C ILE A 45 -8.04 3.15 -4.00
N ALA A 46 -7.03 2.84 -4.82
CA ALA A 46 -7.18 2.72 -6.25
C ALA A 46 -8.20 1.63 -6.63
N PHE A 47 -8.17 0.50 -5.93
CA PHE A 47 -9.14 -0.59 -6.13
C PHE A 47 -10.57 -0.17 -5.78
N ARG A 48 -10.77 0.51 -4.65
CA ARG A 48 -12.08 1.06 -4.27
C ARG A 48 -12.59 2.09 -5.27
N LEU A 49 -11.70 2.96 -5.75
CA LEU A 49 -12.03 3.97 -6.76
C LEU A 49 -12.43 3.31 -8.08
N TYR A 50 -11.69 2.30 -8.53
CA TYR A 50 -12.00 1.54 -9.73
C TYR A 50 -13.39 0.90 -9.65
N LEU A 51 -13.71 0.24 -8.52
CA LEU A 51 -15.03 -0.32 -8.30
C LEU A 51 -16.12 0.75 -8.30
N ALA A 52 -15.90 1.88 -7.63
CA ALA A 52 -16.86 2.98 -7.60
C ALA A 52 -17.14 3.59 -8.99
N LEU A 53 -16.11 3.68 -9.83
CA LEU A 53 -16.23 4.19 -11.21
C LEU A 53 -16.91 3.20 -12.17
N GLN A 54 -16.88 1.90 -11.85
CA GLN A 54 -17.44 0.84 -12.69
C GLN A 54 -18.90 0.52 -12.36
N VAL A 55 -19.41 0.98 -11.21
CA VAL A 55 -20.83 0.85 -10.86
C VAL A 55 -21.61 1.97 -11.56
N PRO A 56 -22.51 1.67 -12.52
CA PRO A 56 -23.44 2.66 -13.01
C PRO A 56 -24.37 3.04 -11.84
N GLY A 57 -24.36 4.32 -11.48
CA GLY A 57 -25.26 4.87 -10.46
C GLY A 57 -26.73 4.73 -10.83
#